data_AF-A0A6A7RXX1-F1
#
_entry.id   AF-A0A6A7RXX1-F1
#
_cell.length_a   1.000
_cell.length_b   1.000
_cell.length_c   1.000
_cell.angle_alpha   90.00
_cell.angle_beta   90.00
_cell.angle_gamma   90.00
#
_symmetry.space_group_name_H-M   'P 1'
#
loop_
_entity.id
_entity.type
_entity.pdbx_description
1 polymer ?
#
loop_
_entity_poly.entity_id
_entity_poly.type
_entity_poly.pdbx_seq_one_letter_code
_entity_poly.pdbx_strand_id
1 'polypeptide(L)'
;MATTVKTDKKDYAPGQTVSITADGFWANTNIQFQVVNMGLDGLLGTMDDLVYPSWTVPNNTGTVSPFATSGTVASVKTTWLVPDSALNSTLSLTAQAVTAGTDGKLGTADDLLVGEVAQVTFTDSANPPVVQTFYVPETESELLLALQTIAGTTTPTSPVTNYISIAAVASGTIIYYDQGENGYVADISNPTPSEIYNATTNPGGVQIWGNNDPSDGMAPGSVSDVITAGQVIVLQSSVPVPTPPGDFSFGGGDKIGATKTIAVTRTGWSTGPNTLLAGSVEVFDTGDWGTDYRVPVGVNMSDSAEKFQYTGLFVMAKEGGATFSLDRNANGTFTDGGSNPDLQNVVLTEGQSYLVNGGVNYGARLVSDNPVQVVMLTGDIGSNYESRDSSLLPTSAWTNSYYTPVSTQNGDATQVWLYNPGTSAITVTYDSR
;
A
#
# COMPACT_ATOMS: atom_id res chain seq x y z
N MET A 1 -5.49 31.72 9.18
CA MET A 1 -5.45 30.26 8.96
C MET A 1 -5.54 30.03 7.47
N ALA A 2 -4.94 28.96 6.92
CA ALA A 2 -5.15 28.64 5.50
C ALA A 2 -6.60 28.21 5.28
N THR A 3 -7.19 28.59 4.16
CA THR A 3 -8.51 28.12 3.75
C THR A 3 -8.44 26.67 3.29
N THR A 4 -9.39 25.85 3.75
CA THR A 4 -9.45 24.43 3.39
C THR A 4 -10.87 24.01 3.09
N VAL A 5 -11.04 23.04 2.19
CA VAL A 5 -12.30 22.34 1.95
C VAL A 5 -12.03 20.84 2.03
N LYS A 6 -12.95 20.09 2.62
CA LYS A 6 -12.85 18.63 2.80
C LYS A 6 -14.21 17.98 2.66
N THR A 7 -14.19 16.73 2.22
CA THR A 7 -15.32 15.81 2.19
C THR A 7 -15.22 14.84 3.37
N ASP A 8 -16.33 14.20 3.77
CA ASP A 8 -16.33 13.21 4.85
C ASP A 8 -15.73 11.86 4.46
N LYS A 9 -15.70 11.56 3.16
CA LYS A 9 -15.08 10.38 2.55
C LYS A 9 -14.26 10.79 1.34
N LYS A 10 -13.35 9.92 0.92
CA LYS A 10 -12.60 10.08 -0.33
C LYS A 10 -13.34 9.53 -1.54
N ASP A 11 -14.32 8.65 -1.33
CA ASP A 11 -15.05 7.94 -2.37
C ASP A 11 -16.52 7.80 -1.96
N TYR A 12 -17.40 7.88 -2.95
CA TYR A 12 -18.86 7.84 -2.83
C TYR A 12 -19.42 6.93 -3.90
N ALA A 13 -20.67 6.49 -3.79
CA ALA A 13 -21.35 5.83 -4.89
C ALA A 13 -22.42 6.76 -5.47
N PRO A 14 -22.88 6.54 -6.72
CA PRO A 14 -24.00 7.30 -7.25
C PRO A 14 -25.20 7.27 -6.30
N GLY A 15 -25.79 8.44 -6.07
CA GLY A 15 -26.88 8.64 -5.11
C GLY A 15 -26.44 8.80 -3.64
N GLN A 16 -25.16 8.67 -3.30
CA GLN A 16 -24.67 9.05 -1.97
C GLN A 16 -24.62 10.57 -1.80
N THR A 17 -24.68 11.02 -0.54
CA THR A 17 -24.54 12.44 -0.18
C THR A 17 -23.15 12.70 0.35
N VAL A 18 -22.40 13.56 -0.33
CA VAL A 18 -21.12 14.11 0.11
C VAL A 18 -21.37 15.14 1.20
N SER A 19 -20.78 14.96 2.38
CA SER A 19 -20.78 15.98 3.43
C SER A 19 -19.51 16.83 3.31
N ILE A 20 -19.68 18.12 3.09
CA ILE A 20 -18.61 19.06 2.78
C ILE A 20 -18.40 19.99 3.97
N THR A 21 -17.15 20.21 4.35
CA THR A 21 -16.74 21.21 5.34
C THR A 21 -15.71 22.15 4.73
N ALA A 22 -15.98 23.46 4.78
CA ALA A 22 -15.06 24.52 4.36
C ALA A 22 -14.67 25.37 5.58
N ASP A 23 -13.37 25.52 5.81
CA ASP A 23 -12.80 26.18 6.98
C ASP A 23 -11.84 27.30 6.57
N GLY A 24 -11.67 28.28 7.45
CA GLY A 24 -10.66 29.34 7.30
C GLY A 24 -11.12 30.54 6.47
N PHE A 25 -12.33 30.50 5.90
CA PHE A 25 -12.92 31.61 5.16
C PHE A 25 -13.36 32.74 6.10
N TRP A 26 -13.19 34.00 5.68
CA TRP A 26 -13.63 35.18 6.46
C TRP A 26 -15.12 35.11 6.81
N ALA A 27 -15.47 35.50 8.04
CA ALA A 27 -16.87 35.61 8.44
C ALA A 27 -17.63 36.61 7.55
N ASN A 28 -18.88 36.28 7.23
CA ASN A 28 -19.79 37.06 6.37
C ASN A 28 -19.37 37.15 4.88
N THR A 29 -18.44 36.33 4.41
CA THR A 29 -18.27 36.08 2.96
C THR A 29 -19.08 34.86 2.56
N ASN A 30 -19.84 34.93 1.46
CA ASN A 30 -20.54 33.73 1.00
C ASN A 30 -19.54 32.82 0.30
N ILE A 31 -19.78 31.51 0.33
CA ILE A 31 -18.89 30.53 -0.28
C ILE A 31 -19.65 29.84 -1.41
N GLN A 32 -19.17 30.00 -2.64
CA GLN A 32 -19.62 29.22 -3.78
C GLN A 32 -18.86 27.89 -3.80
N PHE A 33 -19.60 26.81 -3.96
CA PHE A 33 -19.07 25.47 -4.17
C PHE A 33 -19.33 25.05 -5.61
N GLN A 34 -18.31 24.46 -6.23
CA GLN A 34 -18.35 23.97 -7.60
C GLN A 34 -17.73 22.57 -7.62
N VAL A 35 -18.46 21.60 -8.18
CA VAL A 35 -17.94 20.25 -8.45
C VAL A 35 -17.71 20.12 -9.94
N VAL A 36 -16.56 19.59 -10.33
CA VAL A 36 -16.20 19.27 -11.71
C VAL A 36 -15.73 17.83 -11.77
N ASN A 37 -16.31 17.03 -12.66
CA ASN A 37 -15.74 15.75 -13.06
C ASN A 37 -14.60 16.03 -14.04
N MET A 38 -13.40 15.59 -13.68
CA MET A 38 -12.13 15.88 -14.37
C MET A 38 -11.88 14.99 -15.60
N GLY A 39 -12.92 14.30 -16.08
CA GLY A 39 -12.83 13.48 -17.28
C GLY A 39 -11.92 12.26 -17.13
N LEU A 40 -11.50 11.72 -18.27
CA LEU A 40 -10.67 10.51 -18.35
C LEU A 40 -9.21 10.79 -18.03
N ASP A 41 -8.75 12.02 -18.25
CA ASP A 41 -7.35 12.39 -18.00
C ASP A 41 -7.08 12.76 -16.54
N GLY A 42 -8.14 12.97 -15.74
CA GLY A 42 -8.02 13.32 -14.33
C GLY A 42 -7.36 14.68 -14.12
N LEU A 43 -7.38 15.57 -15.11
CA LEU A 43 -6.79 16.91 -15.06
C LEU A 43 -7.88 17.98 -15.17
N LEU A 44 -7.94 18.90 -14.22
CA LEU A 44 -8.90 20.00 -14.26
C LEU A 44 -8.51 21.03 -15.32
N GLY A 45 -9.49 21.48 -16.09
CA GLY A 45 -9.39 22.51 -17.13
C GLY A 45 -9.26 21.96 -18.55
N THR A 46 -9.54 20.67 -18.76
CA THR A 46 -9.41 19.97 -20.04
C THR A 46 -10.77 19.90 -20.75
N MET A 47 -10.79 19.40 -21.99
CA MET A 47 -12.01 19.43 -22.82
C MET A 47 -13.07 18.41 -22.39
N ASP A 48 -12.68 17.39 -21.64
CA ASP A 48 -13.52 16.32 -21.12
C ASP A 48 -14.09 16.62 -19.73
N ASP A 49 -13.78 17.79 -19.16
CA ASP A 49 -14.37 18.27 -17.91
C ASP A 49 -15.91 18.38 -18.01
N LEU A 50 -16.60 17.72 -17.09
CA LEU A 50 -18.04 17.89 -16.90
C LEU A 50 -18.31 18.72 -15.64
N VAL A 51 -18.77 19.95 -15.85
CA VAL A 51 -19.08 20.90 -14.77
C VAL A 51 -20.51 20.69 -14.27
N TYR A 52 -20.66 20.40 -12.97
CA TYR A 52 -21.97 20.31 -12.33
C TYR A 52 -22.51 21.70 -11.94
N PRO A 53 -23.81 21.86 -11.62
CA PRO A 53 -24.32 23.12 -11.12
C PRO A 53 -23.63 23.54 -9.80
N SER A 54 -23.17 24.79 -9.73
CA SER A 54 -22.66 25.38 -8.48
C SER A 54 -23.78 25.77 -7.53
N TRP A 55 -23.42 25.97 -6.26
CA TRP A 55 -24.33 26.51 -5.26
C TRP A 55 -23.58 27.40 -4.26
N THR A 56 -24.28 28.34 -3.65
CA THR A 56 -23.70 29.31 -2.71
C THR A 56 -24.26 29.11 -1.32
N VAL A 57 -23.39 29.05 -0.32
CA VAL A 57 -23.75 28.91 1.09
C VAL A 57 -23.34 30.17 1.86
N PRO A 58 -24.26 30.79 2.62
CA PRO A 58 -23.91 31.94 3.45
C PRO A 58 -23.03 31.56 4.64
N ASN A 59 -21.87 32.21 4.77
CA ASN A 59 -21.00 32.08 5.96
C ASN A 59 -21.43 33.04 7.07
N ASN A 60 -22.68 32.91 7.50
CA ASN A 60 -23.27 33.80 8.49
C ASN A 60 -22.94 33.25 9.87
N THR A 61 -21.89 33.76 10.51
CA THR A 61 -21.72 33.53 11.95
C THR A 61 -22.86 34.26 12.66
N GLY A 62 -23.86 33.52 13.14
CA GLY A 62 -25.02 34.08 13.84
C GLY A 62 -24.62 35.14 14.88
N THR A 63 -25.37 36.25 14.90
CA THR A 63 -25.21 37.40 15.83
C THR A 63 -23.76 37.78 16.13
N VAL A 64 -23.14 38.44 15.16
CA VAL A 64 -21.88 39.13 15.37
C VAL A 64 -22.10 40.24 16.41
N SER A 65 -21.40 40.16 17.54
CA SER A 65 -21.29 41.28 18.49
C SER A 65 -20.89 42.54 17.72
N PRO A 66 -21.43 43.74 18.02
CA PRO A 66 -21.03 44.99 17.36
C PRO A 66 -19.54 45.34 17.57
N PHE A 67 -18.80 44.52 18.32
CA PHE A 67 -17.37 44.62 18.57
C PHE A 67 -16.53 43.52 17.88
N ALA A 68 -17.09 42.67 17.01
CA ALA A 68 -16.28 41.69 16.30
C ALA A 68 -15.38 42.41 15.28
N THR A 69 -14.09 42.41 15.53
CA THR A 69 -13.06 42.86 14.61
C THR A 69 -12.94 41.90 13.43
N SER A 70 -12.53 42.44 12.28
CA SER A 70 -12.11 41.68 11.10
C SER A 70 -11.07 40.63 11.50
N GLY A 71 -11.47 39.36 11.60
CA GLY A 71 -10.60 38.28 12.10
C GLY A 71 -11.30 36.98 12.48
N THR A 72 -12.65 36.96 12.53
CA THR A 72 -13.38 35.72 12.81
C THR A 72 -13.41 34.86 11.54
N VAL A 73 -12.80 33.68 11.61
CA VAL A 73 -12.86 32.64 10.57
C VAL A 73 -13.93 31.64 10.97
N ALA A 74 -14.74 31.20 10.00
CA ALA A 74 -15.88 30.34 10.25
C ALA A 74 -15.82 29.05 9.43
N SER A 75 -16.54 28.04 9.93
CA SER A 75 -16.67 26.72 9.31
C SER A 75 -18.06 26.62 8.68
N VAL A 76 -18.11 26.38 7.38
CA VAL A 76 -19.35 26.19 6.63
C VAL A 76 -19.50 24.71 6.30
N LYS A 77 -20.69 24.17 6.56
CA LYS A 77 -21.05 22.81 6.19
C LYS A 77 -22.15 22.81 5.15
N THR A 78 -22.01 21.97 4.14
CA THR A 78 -23.00 21.78 3.08
C THR A 78 -22.96 20.34 2.61
N THR A 79 -23.88 19.97 1.72
CA THR A 79 -23.92 18.65 1.12
C THR A 79 -24.04 18.74 -0.39
N TRP A 80 -23.60 17.69 -1.08
CA TRP A 80 -23.82 17.50 -2.51
C TRP A 80 -24.27 16.05 -2.77
N LEU A 81 -25.27 15.86 -3.63
CA LEU A 81 -25.75 14.53 -4.02
C LEU A 81 -24.99 14.09 -5.26
N VAL A 82 -24.36 12.91 -5.19
CA VAL A 82 -23.58 12.36 -6.31
C VAL A 82 -24.52 11.87 -7.41
N PRO A 83 -24.47 12.45 -8.63
CA PRO A 83 -25.31 12.01 -9.74
C PRO A 83 -24.73 10.78 -10.43
N ASP A 84 -25.56 10.00 -11.12
CA ASP A 84 -25.10 8.82 -11.89
C ASP A 84 -24.05 9.16 -12.97
N SER A 85 -24.03 10.41 -13.45
CA SER A 85 -23.02 10.87 -14.41
C SER A 85 -21.64 11.12 -13.79
N ALA A 86 -21.51 11.01 -12.46
CA ALA A 86 -20.23 11.05 -11.77
C ALA A 86 -19.59 9.66 -11.64
N LEU A 87 -20.28 8.59 -12.04
CA LEU A 87 -19.81 7.23 -11.81
C LEU A 87 -18.41 6.99 -12.39
N ASN A 88 -17.52 6.42 -11.58
CA ASN A 88 -16.13 6.10 -11.89
C ASN A 88 -15.34 7.32 -12.36
N SER A 89 -15.51 8.46 -11.69
CA SER A 89 -14.81 9.70 -12.03
C SER A 89 -14.04 10.29 -10.85
N THR A 90 -12.97 11.02 -11.19
CA THR A 90 -12.31 11.92 -10.25
C THR A 90 -13.02 13.27 -10.27
N LEU A 91 -13.46 13.70 -9.10
CA LEU A 91 -14.23 14.92 -8.88
C LEU A 91 -13.37 15.95 -8.15
N SER A 92 -13.28 17.16 -8.71
CA SER A 92 -12.71 18.33 -8.05
C SER A 92 -13.81 19.15 -7.40
N LEU A 93 -13.74 19.32 -6.08
CA LEU A 93 -14.56 20.27 -5.33
C LEU A 93 -13.77 21.54 -5.04
N THR A 94 -14.27 22.66 -5.54
CA THR A 94 -13.73 23.99 -5.27
C THR A 94 -14.69 24.77 -4.38
N ALA A 95 -14.18 25.34 -3.30
CA ALA A 95 -14.86 26.30 -2.45
C ALA A 95 -14.20 27.68 -2.62
N GLN A 96 -14.96 28.69 -3.03
CA GLN A 96 -14.45 30.02 -3.31
C GLN A 96 -15.33 31.09 -2.68
N ALA A 97 -14.72 32.09 -2.05
CA ALA A 97 -15.48 33.22 -1.51
C ALA A 97 -16.10 34.05 -2.64
N VAL A 98 -17.32 34.53 -2.44
CA VAL A 98 -18.08 35.33 -3.42
C VAL A 98 -18.78 36.51 -2.76
N THR A 99 -18.89 37.60 -3.52
CA THR A 99 -19.68 38.79 -3.17
C THR A 99 -20.77 39.02 -4.20
N ALA A 100 -21.93 39.50 -3.73
CA ALA A 100 -23.06 39.84 -4.58
C ALA A 100 -22.64 40.84 -5.67
N GLY A 101 -23.19 40.62 -6.86
CA GLY A 101 -22.97 41.48 -8.02
C GLY A 101 -23.65 42.84 -7.93
N THR A 102 -23.88 43.44 -9.10
CA THR A 102 -24.50 44.76 -9.21
C THR A 102 -25.96 44.74 -8.75
N ASP A 103 -26.63 43.59 -8.84
CA ASP A 103 -28.01 43.42 -8.40
C ASP A 103 -28.17 43.26 -6.88
N GLY A 104 -27.05 43.16 -6.15
CA GLY A 104 -27.01 42.99 -4.70
C GLY A 104 -27.61 41.68 -4.20
N LYS A 105 -27.86 40.71 -5.09
CA LYS A 105 -28.34 39.35 -4.78
C LYS A 105 -27.20 38.36 -4.94
N LEU A 106 -27.34 37.21 -4.29
CA LEU A 106 -26.39 36.11 -4.32
C LEU A 106 -27.01 34.94 -5.08
N GLY A 107 -26.16 34.12 -5.71
CA GLY A 107 -26.57 33.02 -6.56
C GLY A 107 -27.02 33.48 -7.96
N THR A 108 -26.69 34.71 -8.34
CA THR A 108 -27.00 35.30 -9.65
C THR A 108 -25.76 35.33 -10.53
N ALA A 109 -25.97 35.44 -11.84
CA ALA A 109 -24.87 35.36 -12.82
C ALA A 109 -23.86 36.52 -12.71
N ASP A 110 -24.16 37.57 -11.93
CA ASP A 110 -23.31 38.72 -11.70
C ASP A 110 -22.50 38.66 -10.39
N ASP A 111 -22.59 37.56 -9.63
CA ASP A 111 -21.75 37.32 -8.45
C ASP A 111 -20.26 37.39 -8.82
N LEU A 112 -19.50 38.12 -8.00
CA LEU A 112 -18.06 38.28 -8.18
C LEU A 112 -17.30 37.29 -7.29
N LEU A 113 -16.47 36.47 -7.92
CA LEU A 113 -15.50 35.62 -7.24
C LEU A 113 -14.45 36.50 -6.54
N VAL A 114 -14.26 36.32 -5.24
CA VAL A 114 -13.36 37.15 -4.43
C VAL A 114 -12.42 36.30 -3.58
N GLY A 115 -11.18 36.76 -3.45
CA GLY A 115 -10.27 36.33 -2.39
C GLY A 115 -9.97 34.82 -2.35
N GLU A 116 -10.37 34.20 -1.24
CA GLU A 116 -9.90 32.89 -0.80
C GLU A 116 -10.55 31.74 -1.59
N VAL A 117 -9.72 30.76 -1.95
CA VAL A 117 -10.13 29.53 -2.62
C VAL A 117 -9.52 28.35 -1.88
N ALA A 118 -10.26 27.26 -1.81
CA ALA A 118 -9.78 25.96 -1.38
C ALA A 118 -10.31 24.89 -2.33
N GLN A 119 -9.51 23.84 -2.54
CA GLN A 119 -9.85 22.75 -3.44
C GLN A 119 -9.53 21.40 -2.79
N VAL A 120 -10.34 20.40 -3.07
CA VAL A 120 -10.10 18.99 -2.71
C VAL A 120 -10.60 18.10 -3.83
N THR A 121 -9.96 16.94 -4.01
CA THR A 121 -10.43 15.91 -4.93
C THR A 121 -11.02 14.72 -4.17
N PHE A 122 -12.02 14.09 -4.75
CA PHE A 122 -12.66 12.86 -4.27
C PHE A 122 -13.16 12.05 -5.48
N THR A 123 -13.55 10.79 -5.29
CA THR A 123 -14.02 9.91 -6.37
C THR A 123 -15.48 9.50 -6.17
N ASP A 124 -16.06 8.96 -7.24
CA ASP A 124 -17.34 8.27 -7.21
C ASP A 124 -17.21 6.88 -7.87
N SER A 125 -17.80 5.87 -7.24
CA SER A 125 -17.53 4.45 -7.41
C SER A 125 -18.79 3.60 -7.44
N ALA A 126 -18.84 2.64 -8.36
CA ALA A 126 -19.81 1.54 -8.26
C ALA A 126 -19.38 0.53 -7.20
N ASN A 127 -18.06 0.35 -7.02
CA ASN A 127 -17.51 -0.67 -6.14
C ASN A 127 -17.20 -0.11 -4.75
N PRO A 128 -17.33 -0.89 -3.66
CA PRO A 128 -17.05 -0.37 -2.33
C PRO A 128 -15.57 0.02 -2.15
N PRO A 129 -15.26 1.03 -1.33
CA PRO A 129 -13.89 1.50 -1.17
C PRO A 129 -12.99 0.45 -0.51
N VAL A 130 -11.71 0.50 -0.86
CA VAL A 130 -10.66 -0.33 -0.25
C VAL A 130 -10.43 0.09 1.21
N VAL A 131 -10.37 -0.90 2.11
CA VAL A 131 -10.06 -0.72 3.55
C VAL A 131 -8.73 -1.35 3.97
N GLN A 132 -8.17 -2.24 3.15
CA GLN A 132 -6.81 -2.77 3.29
C GLN A 132 -6.13 -2.85 1.93
N THR A 133 -4.86 -2.46 1.88
CA THR A 133 -4.06 -2.47 0.65
C THR A 133 -2.76 -3.22 0.91
N PHE A 134 -2.42 -4.16 0.04
CA PHE A 134 -1.21 -4.97 0.12
C PHE A 134 -0.41 -4.84 -1.17
N TYR A 135 0.91 -4.97 -1.07
CA TYR A 135 1.78 -5.26 -2.21
C TYR A 135 2.54 -6.54 -1.91
N VAL A 136 2.57 -7.45 -2.88
CA VAL A 136 3.21 -8.76 -2.71
C VAL A 136 4.74 -8.60 -2.79
N PRO A 137 5.53 -8.96 -1.76
CA PRO A 137 6.97 -8.72 -1.73
C PRO A 137 7.75 -9.71 -2.61
N GLU A 138 9.09 -9.61 -2.57
CA GLU A 138 10.02 -10.59 -3.14
C GLU A 138 9.76 -10.87 -4.62
N THR A 139 9.91 -9.85 -5.48
CA THR A 139 9.79 -10.02 -6.94
C THR A 139 10.62 -11.21 -7.41
N GLU A 140 10.15 -11.94 -8.41
CA GLU A 140 10.74 -13.25 -8.76
C GLU A 140 12.18 -13.13 -9.22
N SER A 141 12.51 -12.01 -9.87
CA SER A 141 13.88 -11.68 -10.27
C SER A 141 14.80 -11.52 -9.06
N GLU A 142 14.33 -10.84 -8.02
CA GLU A 142 15.08 -10.61 -6.79
C GLU A 142 15.17 -11.87 -5.95
N LEU A 143 14.06 -12.60 -5.77
CA LEU A 143 14.06 -13.85 -5.02
C LEU A 143 15.02 -14.85 -5.66
N LEU A 144 14.97 -15.02 -6.99
CA LEU A 144 15.90 -15.90 -7.71
C LEU A 144 17.36 -15.47 -7.47
N LEU A 145 17.68 -14.18 -7.56
CA LEU A 145 19.03 -13.67 -7.35
C LEU A 145 19.53 -13.92 -5.92
N ALA A 146 18.66 -13.72 -4.92
CA ALA A 146 18.99 -13.99 -3.53
C ALA A 146 19.27 -15.49 -3.30
N LEU A 147 18.40 -16.36 -3.82
CA LEU A 147 18.58 -17.81 -3.73
C LEU A 147 19.85 -18.27 -4.44
N GLN A 148 20.19 -17.72 -5.62
CA GLN A 148 21.43 -18.03 -6.33
C GLN A 148 22.68 -17.65 -5.52
N THR A 149 22.59 -16.64 -4.66
CA THR A 149 23.69 -16.20 -3.79
C THR A 149 23.90 -17.16 -2.62
N ILE A 150 22.83 -17.77 -2.13
CA ILE A 150 22.87 -18.78 -1.06
C ILE A 150 23.33 -20.14 -1.60
N ALA A 151 22.89 -20.49 -2.81
CA ALA A 151 22.92 -21.86 -3.29
C ALA A 151 24.32 -22.52 -3.33
N GLY A 152 24.31 -23.82 -3.04
CA GLY A 152 25.45 -24.72 -3.20
C GLY A 152 25.56 -25.34 -4.58
N THR A 153 25.60 -26.67 -4.60
CA THR A 153 25.84 -27.45 -5.82
C THR A 153 24.65 -27.51 -6.78
N THR A 154 23.44 -27.22 -6.32
CA THR A 154 22.22 -27.22 -7.13
C THR A 154 21.76 -25.79 -7.34
N THR A 155 22.06 -25.24 -8.51
CA THR A 155 21.80 -23.82 -8.82
C THR A 155 20.29 -23.53 -8.99
N PRO A 156 19.75 -22.52 -8.29
CA PRO A 156 18.45 -21.92 -8.56
C PRO A 156 18.32 -21.41 -9.99
N THR A 157 17.25 -21.79 -10.67
CA THR A 157 16.93 -21.35 -12.03
C THR A 157 15.48 -20.93 -12.17
N SER A 158 15.22 -20.13 -13.20
CA SER A 158 13.89 -19.85 -13.72
C SER A 158 13.19 -21.14 -14.18
N PRO A 159 11.85 -21.25 -14.07
CA PRO A 159 10.93 -20.28 -13.45
C PRO A 159 10.96 -20.31 -11.92
N VAL A 160 10.44 -19.23 -11.32
CA VAL A 160 10.13 -19.14 -9.89
C VAL A 160 8.66 -19.51 -9.69
N THR A 161 8.38 -20.43 -8.78
CA THR A 161 7.03 -20.82 -8.40
C THR A 161 6.55 -19.94 -7.25
N ASN A 162 5.33 -19.41 -7.37
CA ASN A 162 4.69 -18.62 -6.33
C ASN A 162 3.37 -19.23 -5.88
N TYR A 163 3.12 -19.10 -4.59
CA TYR A 163 1.81 -19.24 -3.99
C TYR A 163 1.49 -17.95 -3.24
N ILE A 164 0.37 -17.31 -3.59
CA ILE A 164 -0.20 -16.22 -2.80
C ILE A 164 -1.51 -16.73 -2.23
N SER A 165 -1.62 -16.75 -0.91
CA SER A 165 -2.84 -17.19 -0.22
C SER A 165 -3.54 -15.99 0.39
N ILE A 166 -4.84 -15.86 0.13
CA ILE A 166 -5.70 -14.80 0.65
C ILE A 166 -6.84 -15.44 1.42
N ALA A 167 -6.92 -15.17 2.72
CA ALA A 167 -7.99 -15.66 3.58
C ALA A 167 -9.00 -14.54 3.88
N ALA A 168 -10.25 -14.73 3.48
CA ALA A 168 -11.33 -13.77 3.72
C ALA A 168 -11.98 -13.99 5.08
N VAL A 169 -12.05 -12.95 5.92
CA VAL A 169 -12.65 -13.05 7.26
C VAL A 169 -14.19 -13.01 7.22
N ALA A 170 -14.77 -12.33 6.22
CA ALA A 170 -16.20 -12.09 6.13
C ALA A 170 -16.79 -12.38 4.74
N SER A 171 -18.07 -12.73 4.70
CA SER A 171 -18.80 -12.92 3.44
C SER A 171 -19.06 -11.58 2.75
N GLY A 172 -19.14 -11.58 1.42
CA GLY A 172 -19.27 -10.36 0.61
C GLY A 172 -18.06 -9.45 0.74
N THR A 173 -16.87 -10.04 0.94
CA THR A 173 -15.60 -9.35 0.73
C THR A 173 -15.42 -9.18 -0.78
N ILE A 174 -14.97 -8.01 -1.21
CA ILE A 174 -14.55 -7.76 -2.58
C ILE A 174 -13.04 -7.58 -2.56
N ILE A 175 -12.34 -8.23 -3.49
CA ILE A 175 -10.89 -8.12 -3.68
C ILE A 175 -10.66 -7.52 -5.06
N TYR A 176 -9.86 -6.46 -5.12
CA TYR A 176 -9.31 -5.88 -6.33
C TYR A 176 -7.88 -6.35 -6.48
N TYR A 177 -7.54 -6.96 -7.60
CA TYR A 177 -6.21 -7.53 -7.85
C TYR A 177 -5.60 -6.90 -9.10
N ASP A 178 -4.49 -6.22 -8.93
CA ASP A 178 -3.74 -5.52 -9.99
C ASP A 178 -2.33 -6.12 -10.07
N GLN A 179 -1.97 -6.66 -11.23
CA GLN A 179 -0.77 -7.50 -11.39
C GLN A 179 0.52 -6.64 -11.56
N GLY A 180 0.39 -5.33 -11.79
CA GLY A 180 1.50 -4.39 -11.75
C GLY A 180 2.48 -4.45 -12.93
N GLU A 181 2.49 -5.50 -13.77
CA GLU A 181 3.42 -5.60 -14.91
C GLU A 181 3.13 -4.60 -16.04
N ASN A 182 1.92 -4.03 -16.06
CA ASN A 182 1.50 -2.91 -16.92
C ASN A 182 1.41 -1.56 -16.17
N GLY A 183 1.94 -1.49 -14.95
CA GLY A 183 1.78 -0.35 -14.05
C GLY A 183 0.47 -0.41 -13.26
N TYR A 184 0.38 0.33 -12.17
CA TYR A 184 -0.80 0.30 -11.30
C TYR A 184 -1.89 1.24 -11.76
N VAL A 185 -3.13 0.80 -11.58
CA VAL A 185 -4.29 1.67 -11.66
C VAL A 185 -4.31 2.60 -10.44
N ALA A 186 -4.49 3.90 -10.71
CA ALA A 186 -4.48 4.93 -9.68
C ALA A 186 -5.62 4.73 -8.66
N ASP A 187 -6.83 4.43 -9.14
CA ASP A 187 -7.96 4.04 -8.31
C ASP A 187 -8.37 2.59 -8.59
N ILE A 188 -7.79 1.66 -7.83
CA ILE A 188 -8.02 0.23 -8.00
C ILE A 188 -9.47 -0.19 -7.70
N SER A 189 -10.23 0.60 -6.92
CA SER A 189 -11.67 0.38 -6.69
C SER A 189 -12.50 0.83 -7.89
N ASN A 190 -11.98 1.78 -8.69
CA ASN A 190 -12.68 2.41 -9.81
C ASN A 190 -11.86 2.43 -11.10
N PRO A 191 -11.38 1.27 -11.58
CA PRO A 191 -10.71 1.18 -12.85
C PRO A 191 -11.65 1.63 -13.98
N THR A 192 -11.10 2.40 -14.94
CA THR A 192 -11.79 2.72 -16.19
C THR A 192 -12.11 1.43 -16.98
N PRO A 193 -13.04 1.44 -17.94
CA PRO A 193 -13.35 0.25 -18.74
C PRO A 193 -12.14 -0.36 -19.46
N SER A 194 -11.10 0.44 -19.77
CA SER A 194 -9.85 -0.04 -20.37
C SER A 194 -8.86 -0.64 -19.37
N GLU A 195 -9.05 -0.38 -18.08
CA GLU A 195 -8.20 -0.85 -16.99
C GLU A 195 -8.76 -2.11 -16.33
N ILE A 196 -10.06 -2.39 -16.48
CA ILE A 196 -10.71 -3.60 -15.98
C ILE A 196 -10.21 -4.83 -16.75
N TYR A 197 -10.01 -5.92 -16.01
CA TYR A 197 -9.65 -7.22 -16.57
C TYR A 197 -10.65 -7.68 -17.65
N ASN A 198 -10.10 -8.17 -18.75
CA ASN A 198 -10.83 -8.95 -19.72
C ASN A 198 -9.93 -10.02 -20.29
N ALA A 199 -10.35 -11.28 -20.20
CA ALA A 199 -9.53 -12.43 -20.61
C ALA A 199 -9.01 -12.38 -22.06
N THR A 200 -9.64 -11.60 -22.95
CA THR A 200 -9.24 -11.48 -24.37
C THR A 200 -8.63 -10.12 -24.70
N THR A 201 -9.21 -9.02 -24.21
CA THR A 201 -8.81 -7.66 -24.60
C THR A 201 -7.90 -6.96 -23.61
N ASN A 202 -7.91 -7.36 -22.34
CA ASN A 202 -7.09 -6.77 -21.28
C ASN A 202 -6.74 -7.81 -20.20
N PRO A 203 -5.91 -8.82 -20.50
CA PRO A 203 -5.59 -9.89 -19.55
C PRO A 203 -4.77 -9.43 -18.34
N GLY A 204 -4.20 -8.22 -18.39
CA GLY A 204 -3.48 -7.56 -17.30
C GLY A 204 -4.28 -6.52 -16.53
N GLY A 205 -5.58 -6.42 -16.78
CA GLY A 205 -6.43 -5.44 -16.09
C GLY A 205 -6.70 -5.82 -14.63
N VAL A 206 -7.20 -4.85 -13.87
CA VAL A 206 -7.65 -5.05 -12.49
C VAL A 206 -8.76 -6.09 -12.49
N GLN A 207 -8.52 -7.18 -11.79
CA GLN A 207 -9.54 -8.19 -11.55
C GLN A 207 -10.36 -7.79 -10.32
N ILE A 208 -11.67 -7.90 -10.43
CA ILE A 208 -12.60 -7.63 -9.32
C ILE A 208 -13.23 -8.96 -8.93
N TRP A 209 -13.02 -9.40 -7.69
CA TRP A 209 -13.53 -10.67 -7.19
C TRP A 209 -14.54 -10.46 -6.08
N GLY A 210 -15.64 -11.20 -6.12
CA GLY A 210 -16.69 -11.20 -5.10
C GLY A 210 -17.78 -10.15 -5.32
N ASN A 211 -17.85 -9.50 -6.49
CA ASN A 211 -18.88 -8.53 -6.88
C ASN A 211 -20.07 -9.18 -7.60
N ASN A 212 -20.06 -10.51 -7.77
CA ASN A 212 -21.08 -11.31 -8.46
C ASN A 212 -21.13 -11.04 -9.98
N ASP A 213 -20.02 -10.61 -10.56
CA ASP A 213 -19.78 -10.51 -11.99
C ASP A 213 -18.49 -11.29 -12.33
N PRO A 214 -18.56 -12.43 -13.02
CA PRO A 214 -17.34 -13.16 -13.39
C PRO A 214 -16.62 -12.58 -14.63
N SER A 215 -17.15 -11.52 -15.25
CA SER A 215 -16.63 -11.00 -16.52
C SER A 215 -15.43 -10.06 -16.36
N ASP A 216 -15.28 -9.44 -15.19
CA ASP A 216 -14.17 -8.57 -14.78
C ASP A 216 -13.17 -9.29 -13.84
N GLY A 217 -13.28 -10.61 -13.76
CA GLY A 217 -12.43 -11.46 -12.93
C GLY A 217 -13.24 -12.40 -12.06
N MET A 218 -12.60 -13.45 -11.57
CA MET A 218 -13.18 -14.30 -10.52
C MET A 218 -12.03 -14.96 -9.78
N ALA A 219 -12.11 -14.99 -8.45
CA ALA A 219 -11.08 -15.59 -7.61
C ALA A 219 -10.75 -17.02 -8.07
N PRO A 220 -9.47 -17.34 -8.36
CA PRO A 220 -9.08 -18.66 -8.85
C PRO A 220 -9.59 -19.81 -7.98
N GLY A 221 -10.08 -20.87 -8.65
CA GLY A 221 -10.68 -22.03 -7.98
C GLY A 221 -12.13 -21.85 -7.51
N SER A 222 -12.73 -20.66 -7.70
CA SER A 222 -14.14 -20.41 -7.38
C SER A 222 -15.06 -20.81 -8.53
N VAL A 223 -16.30 -21.20 -8.21
CA VAL A 223 -17.35 -21.53 -9.19
C VAL A 223 -18.36 -20.40 -9.43
N SER A 224 -18.33 -19.38 -8.58
CA SER A 224 -19.15 -18.18 -8.63
C SER A 224 -18.31 -17.03 -8.11
N ASP A 225 -18.56 -15.82 -8.62
CA ASP A 225 -17.86 -14.63 -8.15
C ASP A 225 -18.46 -14.09 -6.84
N VAL A 226 -18.34 -14.91 -5.78
CA VAL A 226 -18.82 -14.58 -4.43
C VAL A 226 -17.80 -15.10 -3.42
N ILE A 227 -17.31 -14.21 -2.57
CA ILE A 227 -16.39 -14.56 -1.50
C ILE A 227 -17.14 -14.77 -0.19
N THR A 228 -16.94 -15.93 0.43
CA THR A 228 -17.56 -16.32 1.70
C THR A 228 -16.59 -16.20 2.88
N ALA A 229 -17.14 -16.10 4.09
CA ALA A 229 -16.33 -16.04 5.31
C ALA A 229 -15.53 -17.34 5.49
N GLY A 230 -14.23 -17.21 5.77
CA GLY A 230 -13.30 -18.32 5.91
C GLY A 230 -12.80 -18.91 4.58
N GLN A 231 -13.22 -18.37 3.43
CA GLN A 231 -12.71 -18.80 2.14
C GLN A 231 -11.23 -18.45 2.01
N VAL A 232 -10.44 -19.44 1.58
CA VAL A 232 -9.02 -19.28 1.26
C VAL A 232 -8.86 -19.37 -0.25
N ILE A 233 -8.39 -18.29 -0.86
CA ILE A 233 -8.08 -18.19 -2.28
C ILE A 233 -6.57 -18.44 -2.41
N VAL A 234 -6.18 -19.40 -3.25
CA VAL A 234 -4.78 -19.73 -3.49
C VAL A 234 -4.46 -19.44 -4.94
N LEU A 235 -3.64 -18.42 -5.15
CA LEU A 235 -3.08 -18.06 -6.44
C LEU A 235 -1.80 -18.85 -6.63
N GLN A 236 -1.68 -19.55 -7.75
CA GLN A 236 -0.48 -20.32 -8.09
C GLN A 236 0.02 -19.87 -9.45
N SER A 237 1.31 -19.54 -9.53
CA SER A 237 1.97 -19.18 -10.78
C SER A 237 3.37 -19.79 -10.86
N SER A 238 3.88 -19.91 -12.09
CA SER A 238 5.25 -20.28 -12.39
C SER A 238 5.80 -19.21 -13.32
N VAL A 239 6.48 -18.23 -12.74
CA VAL A 239 6.89 -16.99 -13.42
C VAL A 239 8.27 -17.18 -14.02
N PRO A 240 8.42 -17.04 -15.35
CA PRO A 240 9.73 -17.00 -15.98
C PRO A 240 10.49 -15.75 -15.54
N VAL A 241 11.79 -15.87 -15.27
CA VAL A 241 12.69 -14.74 -15.03
C VAL A 241 13.68 -14.63 -16.21
N PRO A 242 13.70 -13.53 -16.98
CA PRO A 242 12.80 -12.37 -16.87
C PRO A 242 11.38 -12.69 -17.34
N THR A 243 10.39 -11.98 -16.79
CA THR A 243 8.98 -12.09 -17.20
C THR A 243 8.83 -11.62 -18.65
N PRO A 244 8.26 -12.43 -19.55
CA PRO A 244 8.03 -12.01 -20.93
C PRO A 244 7.06 -10.82 -21.01
N PRO A 245 7.27 -9.86 -21.93
CA PRO A 245 6.34 -8.76 -22.10
C PRO A 245 4.93 -9.25 -22.45
N GLY A 246 3.93 -8.79 -21.69
CA GLY A 246 2.53 -9.17 -21.87
C GLY A 246 2.13 -10.49 -21.20
N ASP A 247 3.05 -11.15 -20.49
CA ASP A 247 2.69 -12.21 -19.54
C ASP A 247 2.31 -11.55 -18.21
N PHE A 248 1.09 -11.82 -17.76
CA PHE A 248 0.55 -11.35 -16.49
C PHE A 248 0.39 -12.56 -15.58
N SER A 249 1.14 -12.59 -14.48
CA SER A 249 1.17 -13.72 -13.55
C SER A 249 1.02 -13.23 -12.12
N PHE A 250 0.40 -14.05 -11.27
CA PHE A 250 0.35 -13.73 -9.85
C PHE A 250 1.75 -13.73 -9.25
N GLY A 251 2.27 -12.58 -8.86
CA GLY A 251 3.70 -12.40 -8.61
C GLY A 251 4.02 -11.39 -7.52
N GLY A 252 5.32 -11.16 -7.32
CA GLY A 252 5.82 -10.09 -6.48
C GLY A 252 5.71 -8.77 -7.24
N GLY A 253 5.24 -7.73 -6.56
CA GLY A 253 4.83 -6.46 -7.15
C GLY A 253 3.32 -6.29 -7.19
N ASP A 254 2.54 -7.36 -7.29
CA ASP A 254 1.08 -7.26 -7.41
C ASP A 254 0.45 -6.49 -6.24
N LYS A 255 -0.53 -5.63 -6.56
CA LYS A 255 -1.29 -4.81 -5.62
C LYS A 255 -2.65 -5.45 -5.37
N ILE A 256 -3.00 -5.57 -4.09
CA ILE A 256 -4.26 -6.16 -3.65
C ILE A 256 -5.02 -5.14 -2.80
N GLY A 257 -6.22 -4.78 -3.22
CA GLY A 257 -7.17 -4.00 -2.42
C GLY A 257 -8.29 -4.90 -1.91
N ALA A 258 -8.75 -4.71 -0.67
CA ALA A 258 -9.89 -5.44 -0.14
C ALA A 258 -10.89 -4.52 0.57
N THR A 259 -12.18 -4.81 0.46
CA THR A 259 -13.27 -4.04 1.09
C THR A 259 -13.58 -4.48 2.53
N LYS A 260 -12.97 -5.58 2.97
CA LYS A 260 -13.04 -6.13 4.33
C LYS A 260 -11.71 -6.76 4.69
N THR A 261 -11.54 -7.08 5.98
CA THR A 261 -10.30 -7.68 6.47
C THR A 261 -9.99 -9.01 5.77
N ILE A 262 -8.78 -9.11 5.23
CA ILE A 262 -8.17 -10.32 4.70
C ILE A 262 -6.80 -10.54 5.34
N ALA A 263 -6.31 -11.77 5.29
CA ALA A 263 -4.91 -12.09 5.60
C ALA A 263 -4.23 -12.59 4.32
N VAL A 264 -3.01 -12.12 4.06
CA VAL A 264 -2.26 -12.44 2.84
C VAL A 264 -0.91 -13.05 3.20
N THR A 265 -0.54 -14.14 2.54
CA THR A 265 0.80 -14.74 2.64
C THR A 265 1.35 -15.01 1.26
N ARG A 266 2.66 -14.85 1.09
CA ARG A 266 3.40 -15.27 -0.10
C ARG A 266 4.31 -16.43 0.25
N THR A 267 4.42 -17.39 -0.65
CA THR A 267 5.43 -18.47 -0.63
C THR A 267 6.11 -18.53 -1.99
N GLY A 268 7.44 -18.62 -2.02
CA GLY A 268 8.20 -18.64 -3.28
C GLY A 268 9.38 -19.60 -3.25
N TRP A 269 9.69 -20.22 -4.40
CA TRP A 269 10.92 -20.98 -4.62
C TRP A 269 11.29 -21.07 -6.10
N SER A 270 12.58 -21.27 -6.39
CA SER A 270 13.07 -21.45 -7.75
C SER A 270 13.05 -22.92 -8.20
N THR A 271 13.10 -23.15 -9.50
CA THR A 271 13.54 -24.45 -10.05
C THR A 271 14.99 -24.73 -9.63
N GLY A 272 15.40 -26.00 -9.59
CA GLY A 272 16.72 -26.43 -9.11
C GLY A 272 16.61 -27.08 -7.73
N PRO A 273 16.86 -26.35 -6.63
CA PRO A 273 16.66 -26.87 -5.27
C PRO A 273 15.17 -27.08 -4.92
N ASN A 274 14.24 -26.51 -5.71
CA ASN A 274 12.80 -26.54 -5.44
C ASN A 274 12.52 -26.08 -3.99
N THR A 275 11.63 -26.77 -3.28
CA THR A 275 11.21 -26.41 -1.92
C THR A 275 12.28 -26.60 -0.84
N LEU A 276 13.50 -27.03 -1.20
CA LEU A 276 14.62 -27.08 -0.25
C LEU A 276 15.13 -25.67 0.07
N LEU A 277 15.09 -24.77 -0.91
CA LEU A 277 15.28 -23.33 -0.74
C LEU A 277 13.96 -22.63 -1.09
N ALA A 278 13.10 -22.57 -0.09
CA ALA A 278 11.81 -21.90 -0.14
C ALA A 278 11.64 -21.01 1.07
N GLY A 279 10.72 -20.06 0.93
CA GLY A 279 10.31 -19.17 1.99
C GLY A 279 8.81 -18.94 1.97
N SER A 280 8.25 -18.58 3.12
CA SER A 280 6.93 -17.97 3.17
C SER A 280 6.87 -16.82 4.17
N VAL A 281 6.26 -15.72 3.72
CA VAL A 281 6.11 -14.48 4.49
C VAL A 281 4.66 -14.05 4.60
N GLU A 282 4.32 -13.46 5.73
CA GLU A 282 3.09 -12.69 5.90
C GLU A 282 3.22 -11.36 5.15
N VAL A 283 2.22 -11.04 4.33
CA VAL A 283 2.17 -9.78 3.59
C VAL A 283 1.27 -8.83 4.38
N PHE A 284 1.89 -7.82 4.98
CA PHE A 284 1.17 -6.86 5.82
C PHE A 284 0.43 -5.80 5.00
N ASP A 285 -0.73 -5.36 5.51
CA ASP A 285 -1.43 -4.18 5.02
C ASP A 285 -0.50 -2.97 5.11
N THR A 286 -0.56 -2.09 4.11
CA THR A 286 0.25 -0.87 4.03
C THR A 286 0.04 0.10 5.19
N GLY A 287 -1.03 -0.08 5.98
CA GLY A 287 -1.28 0.59 7.26
C GLY A 287 -0.34 0.16 8.40
N ASP A 288 0.20 -1.06 8.33
CA ASP A 288 1.13 -1.61 9.34
C ASP A 288 2.61 -1.37 8.99
N TRP A 289 2.87 -0.79 7.81
CA TRP A 289 4.22 -0.46 7.37
C TRP A 289 4.75 0.77 8.11
N GLY A 290 6.06 0.83 8.34
CA GLY A 290 6.72 1.97 8.99
C GLY A 290 7.95 2.48 8.24
N THR A 291 8.67 3.40 8.88
CA THR A 291 9.82 4.12 8.30
C THR A 291 11.14 3.87 9.01
N ASP A 292 11.16 3.03 10.04
CA ASP A 292 12.36 2.66 10.79
C ASP A 292 12.31 1.17 11.15
N TYR A 293 13.35 0.43 10.73
CA TYR A 293 13.48 -1.00 10.96
C TYR A 293 14.84 -1.34 11.55
N ARG A 294 14.93 -2.51 12.19
CA ARG A 294 16.18 -3.12 12.64
C ARG A 294 16.22 -4.58 12.24
N VAL A 295 17.39 -5.02 11.81
CA VAL A 295 17.61 -6.40 11.41
C VAL A 295 18.03 -7.24 12.63
N PRO A 296 17.25 -8.25 13.03
CA PRO A 296 17.43 -8.93 14.31
C PRO A 296 18.56 -9.97 14.32
N VAL A 297 19.05 -10.37 13.13
CA VAL A 297 20.16 -11.31 12.91
C VAL A 297 21.00 -10.84 11.74
N GLY A 298 22.23 -11.32 11.58
CA GLY A 298 23.05 -10.94 10.44
C GLY A 298 24.40 -11.63 10.35
N VAL A 299 25.13 -11.33 9.26
CA VAL A 299 26.34 -12.05 8.85
C VAL A 299 27.53 -11.96 9.82
N ASN A 300 27.49 -10.99 10.74
CA ASN A 300 28.49 -10.80 11.78
C ASN A 300 28.20 -11.60 13.07
N MET A 301 27.10 -12.36 13.12
CA MET A 301 26.83 -13.27 14.22
C MET A 301 27.63 -14.55 14.05
N SER A 302 28.30 -15.00 15.11
CA SER A 302 28.81 -16.36 15.19
C SER A 302 27.67 -17.29 15.58
N ASP A 303 27.09 -18.01 14.62
CA ASP A 303 26.18 -19.11 14.90
C ASP A 303 26.90 -20.46 14.70
N SER A 304 26.47 -21.49 15.42
CA SER A 304 27.07 -22.83 15.32
C SER A 304 26.50 -23.66 14.17
N ALA A 305 25.57 -23.07 13.40
CA ALA A 305 24.77 -23.76 12.40
C ALA A 305 24.75 -23.02 11.04
N GLU A 306 25.58 -21.98 10.90
CA GLU A 306 25.86 -21.28 9.64
C GLU A 306 24.63 -20.65 8.96
N LYS A 307 23.54 -20.45 9.72
CA LYS A 307 22.22 -20.02 9.23
C LYS A 307 22.17 -18.55 8.81
N PHE A 308 23.15 -17.76 9.24
CA PHE A 308 23.22 -16.33 8.95
C PHE A 308 24.42 -15.94 8.09
N GLN A 309 25.09 -16.89 7.43
CA GLN A 309 26.17 -16.54 6.48
C GLN A 309 25.66 -15.63 5.35
N TYR A 310 24.38 -15.79 4.99
CA TYR A 310 23.61 -14.82 4.21
C TYR A 310 22.58 -14.12 5.09
N THR A 311 22.50 -12.80 4.99
CA THR A 311 21.36 -12.01 5.45
C THR A 311 21.14 -10.88 4.46
N GLY A 312 19.98 -10.87 3.81
CA GLY A 312 19.56 -9.89 2.82
C GLY A 312 18.19 -9.32 3.16
N LEU A 313 17.81 -8.23 2.49
CA LEU A 313 16.53 -7.56 2.67
C LEU A 313 15.85 -7.32 1.32
N PHE A 314 14.55 -7.53 1.25
CA PHE A 314 13.69 -6.99 0.20
C PHE A 314 12.96 -5.78 0.76
N VAL A 315 13.11 -4.64 0.12
CA VAL A 315 12.50 -3.37 0.55
C VAL A 315 11.52 -2.93 -0.52
N MET A 316 10.24 -2.77 -0.17
CA MET A 316 9.19 -2.42 -1.12
C MET A 316 8.45 -1.15 -0.70
N ALA A 317 8.20 -0.27 -1.66
CA ALA A 317 7.43 0.96 -1.45
C ALA A 317 5.97 0.81 -1.86
N LYS A 318 5.09 1.53 -1.16
CA LYS A 318 3.66 1.61 -1.49
C LYS A 318 3.37 2.80 -2.41
N GLU A 319 2.09 3.07 -2.66
CA GLU A 319 1.60 4.28 -3.33
C GLU A 319 2.36 5.54 -2.86
N GLY A 320 2.81 6.35 -3.82
CA GLY A 320 3.64 7.54 -3.58
C GLY A 320 5.15 7.28 -3.52
N GLY A 321 5.58 6.02 -3.51
CA GLY A 321 7.00 5.65 -3.47
C GLY A 321 7.68 5.96 -2.14
N ALA A 322 8.98 5.67 -2.07
CA ALA A 322 9.80 5.96 -0.90
C ALA A 322 11.28 6.11 -1.28
N THR A 323 12.00 6.90 -0.49
CA THR A 323 13.45 6.97 -0.49
C THR A 323 13.96 6.37 0.82
N PHE A 324 14.82 5.36 0.74
CA PHE A 324 15.38 4.72 1.93
C PHE A 324 16.91 4.80 1.99
N SER A 325 17.45 4.67 3.20
CA SER A 325 18.87 4.47 3.47
C SER A 325 19.05 3.32 4.45
N LEU A 326 20.15 2.58 4.31
CA LEU A 326 20.49 1.42 5.13
C LEU A 326 21.90 1.58 5.69
N ASP A 327 22.01 1.67 7.00
CA ASP A 327 23.23 1.41 7.77
C ASP A 327 23.37 -0.12 7.81
N ARG A 328 24.12 -0.64 6.85
CA ARG A 328 24.19 -2.08 6.56
C ARG A 328 25.11 -2.80 7.53
N ASN A 329 26.13 -2.10 8.02
CA ASN A 329 27.15 -2.66 8.88
C ASN A 329 26.86 -2.44 10.38
N ALA A 330 25.80 -1.71 10.72
CA ALA A 330 25.33 -1.40 12.07
C ALA A 330 26.31 -0.56 12.89
N ASN A 331 27.07 0.34 12.27
CA ASN A 331 28.04 1.19 12.96
C ASN A 331 27.49 2.55 13.39
N GLY A 332 26.21 2.84 13.08
CA GLY A 332 25.53 4.09 13.42
C GLY A 332 25.69 5.19 12.37
N THR A 333 26.29 4.90 11.22
CA THR A 333 26.41 5.81 10.08
C THR A 333 25.82 5.18 8.82
N PHE A 334 25.46 6.00 7.83
CA PHE A 334 24.84 5.56 6.58
C PHE A 334 25.74 5.82 5.37
N THR A 335 27.02 6.17 5.59
CA THR A 335 27.86 6.82 4.56
C THR A 335 29.01 5.97 4.07
N ASP A 336 29.10 4.70 4.45
CA ASP A 336 30.31 3.93 4.22
C ASP A 336 30.40 3.37 2.79
N GLY A 337 31.55 3.62 2.13
CA GLY A 337 31.86 3.12 0.79
C GLY A 337 32.82 1.91 0.76
N GLY A 338 32.92 1.16 1.88
CA GLY A 338 33.85 0.03 2.03
C GLY A 338 33.43 -1.25 1.30
N SER A 339 34.01 -2.40 1.70
CA SER A 339 33.69 -3.72 1.12
C SER A 339 32.29 -4.24 1.45
N ASN A 340 31.60 -3.58 2.39
CA ASN A 340 30.20 -3.81 2.73
C ASN A 340 29.50 -2.44 2.81
N PRO A 341 29.25 -1.78 1.66
CA PRO A 341 28.85 -0.38 1.64
C PRO A 341 27.41 -0.21 2.13
N ASP A 342 27.17 0.92 2.79
CA ASP A 342 25.83 1.37 3.14
C ASP A 342 25.07 1.79 1.88
N LEU A 343 23.75 1.85 2.00
CA LEU A 343 22.88 2.36 0.94
C LEU A 343 22.36 3.74 1.34
N GLN A 344 22.43 4.69 0.42
CA GLN A 344 21.98 6.06 0.65
C GLN A 344 20.99 6.47 -0.42
N ASN A 345 19.86 7.01 0.02
CA ASN A 345 18.85 7.63 -0.83
C ASN A 345 18.43 6.76 -2.02
N VAL A 346 18.21 5.47 -1.78
CA VAL A 346 17.66 4.56 -2.79
C VAL A 346 16.19 4.92 -2.98
N VAL A 347 15.85 5.36 -4.19
CA VAL A 347 14.49 5.79 -4.55
C VAL A 347 13.73 4.61 -5.15
N LEU A 348 12.53 4.38 -4.65
CA LEU A 348 11.57 3.38 -5.10
C LEU A 348 10.28 4.08 -5.52
N THR A 349 9.75 3.72 -6.69
CA THR A 349 8.37 4.07 -7.07
C THR A 349 7.38 3.14 -6.39
N GLU A 350 6.07 3.42 -6.52
CA GLU A 350 5.02 2.53 -6.04
C GLU A 350 5.24 1.08 -6.52
N GLY A 351 5.09 0.13 -5.60
CA GLY A 351 5.23 -1.31 -5.84
C GLY A 351 6.64 -1.79 -6.20
N GLN A 352 7.58 -0.87 -6.40
CA GLN A 352 8.96 -1.21 -6.69
C GLN A 352 9.62 -1.81 -5.45
N SER A 353 10.33 -2.92 -5.67
CA SER A 353 11.17 -3.58 -4.68
C SER A 353 12.66 -3.30 -4.93
N TYR A 354 13.46 -3.47 -3.88
CA TYR A 354 14.91 -3.47 -3.94
C TYR A 354 15.48 -4.58 -3.08
N LEU A 355 16.25 -5.47 -3.71
CA LEU A 355 17.06 -6.47 -3.02
C LEU A 355 18.40 -5.90 -2.52
N VAL A 356 18.55 -5.86 -1.20
CA VAL A 356 19.85 -5.81 -0.53
C VAL A 356 20.42 -7.22 -0.47
N ASN A 357 21.22 -7.58 -1.47
CA ASN A 357 21.64 -8.97 -1.67
C ASN A 357 22.79 -9.40 -0.74
N GLY A 358 22.45 -9.82 0.48
CA GLY A 358 23.40 -10.37 1.45
C GLY A 358 24.20 -9.31 2.22
N GLY A 359 25.09 -9.76 3.11
CA GLY A 359 26.05 -8.92 3.86
C GLY A 359 25.42 -7.90 4.83
N VAL A 360 24.19 -8.13 5.28
CA VAL A 360 23.55 -7.27 6.29
C VAL A 360 23.95 -7.74 7.69
N ASN A 361 24.42 -6.82 8.52
CA ASN A 361 24.82 -7.13 9.90
C ASN A 361 23.62 -7.13 10.85
N TYR A 362 23.74 -7.91 11.92
CA TYR A 362 22.88 -7.82 13.08
C TYR A 362 22.85 -6.38 13.58
N GLY A 363 21.65 -5.84 13.82
CA GLY A 363 21.44 -4.47 14.26
C GLY A 363 21.48 -3.42 13.15
N ALA A 364 21.65 -3.83 11.88
CA ALA A 364 21.54 -2.93 10.74
C ALA A 364 20.23 -2.15 10.79
N ARG A 365 20.28 -0.90 10.35
CA ARG A 365 19.16 0.05 10.45
C ARG A 365 18.75 0.55 9.09
N LEU A 366 17.50 0.28 8.74
CA LEU A 366 16.85 0.90 7.58
C LEU A 366 15.97 2.06 8.05
N VAL A 367 16.08 3.19 7.35
CA VAL A 367 15.18 4.34 7.50
C VAL A 367 14.65 4.79 6.14
N SER A 368 13.42 5.28 6.11
CA SER A 368 12.80 5.83 4.88
C SER A 368 11.99 7.10 5.16
N ASP A 369 11.74 7.88 4.11
CA ASP A 369 10.89 9.09 4.17
C ASP A 369 9.38 8.76 4.14
N ASN A 370 9.00 7.65 3.52
CA ASN A 370 7.65 7.10 3.46
C ASN A 370 7.63 5.64 3.93
N PRO A 371 6.49 5.13 4.45
CA PRO A 371 6.41 3.75 4.93
C PRO A 371 6.71 2.72 3.85
N VAL A 372 7.55 1.73 4.18
CA VAL A 372 7.96 0.63 3.30
C VAL A 372 7.69 -0.72 3.97
N GLN A 373 7.58 -1.80 3.20
CA GLN A 373 7.67 -3.16 3.72
C GLN A 373 9.13 -3.63 3.67
N VAL A 374 9.54 -4.41 4.67
CA VAL A 374 10.87 -5.03 4.69
C VAL A 374 10.73 -6.52 4.99
N VAL A 375 11.16 -7.36 4.07
CA VAL A 375 11.30 -8.81 4.26
C VAL A 375 12.77 -9.13 4.40
N MET A 376 13.14 -9.89 5.43
CA MET A 376 14.50 -10.38 5.64
C MET A 376 14.61 -11.81 5.15
N LEU A 377 15.67 -12.11 4.39
CA LEU A 377 16.05 -13.48 4.02
C LEU A 377 17.39 -13.84 4.66
N THR A 378 17.44 -15.02 5.26
CA THR A 378 18.65 -15.61 5.86
C THR A 378 18.96 -16.94 5.19
N GLY A 379 20.23 -17.35 5.22
CA GLY A 379 20.62 -18.66 4.74
C GLY A 379 22.09 -19.00 4.93
N ASP A 380 22.40 -20.27 4.63
CA ASP A 380 23.73 -20.87 4.68
C ASP A 380 24.38 -20.85 3.28
N ILE A 381 25.50 -20.14 3.14
CA ILE A 381 26.14 -19.94 1.83
C ILE A 381 26.81 -21.24 1.39
N GLY A 382 26.48 -21.69 0.19
CA GLY A 382 26.94 -22.96 -0.35
C GLY A 382 26.03 -24.14 0.01
N SER A 383 24.87 -23.89 0.62
CA SER A 383 23.86 -24.91 0.90
C SER A 383 22.78 -24.97 -0.19
N ASN A 384 22.19 -26.16 -0.39
CA ASN A 384 21.01 -26.34 -1.25
C ASN A 384 19.71 -26.38 -0.44
N TYR A 385 19.79 -26.08 0.85
CA TYR A 385 18.69 -26.06 1.80
C TYR A 385 18.98 -25.00 2.88
N GLU A 386 18.03 -24.73 3.78
CA GLU A 386 18.16 -23.71 4.84
C GLU A 386 18.20 -22.26 4.34
N SER A 387 17.16 -21.84 3.61
CA SER A 387 16.74 -20.44 3.58
C SER A 387 15.61 -20.19 4.60
N ARG A 388 15.54 -18.99 5.16
CA ARG A 388 14.36 -18.52 5.92
C ARG A 388 14.11 -17.06 5.65
N ASP A 389 12.91 -16.77 5.21
CA ASP A 389 12.35 -15.43 5.06
C ASP A 389 11.48 -15.06 6.27
N SER A 390 11.39 -13.76 6.56
CA SER A 390 10.56 -13.24 7.64
C SER A 390 10.25 -11.77 7.39
N SER A 391 8.98 -11.41 7.45
CA SER A 391 8.55 -10.00 7.41
C SER A 391 8.99 -9.30 8.69
N LEU A 392 9.71 -8.18 8.55
CA LEU A 392 10.10 -7.37 9.69
C LEU A 392 8.97 -6.41 10.07
N LEU A 393 8.74 -6.28 11.37
CA LEU A 393 7.87 -5.24 11.90
C LEU A 393 8.67 -3.94 12.10
N PRO A 394 8.10 -2.76 11.78
CA PRO A 394 8.75 -1.49 12.06
C PRO A 394 8.92 -1.30 13.56
N THR A 395 9.93 -0.53 13.96
CA THR A 395 10.25 -0.31 15.39
C THR A 395 9.11 0.36 16.16
N SER A 396 8.21 1.08 15.47
CA SER A 396 6.98 1.64 16.04
C SER A 396 5.94 0.59 16.46
N ALA A 397 5.98 -0.61 15.88
CA ALA A 397 5.08 -1.72 16.22
C ALA A 397 5.66 -2.66 17.30
N TRP A 398 6.90 -2.43 17.73
CA TRP A 398 7.53 -3.28 18.73
C TRP A 398 6.89 -3.10 20.10
N THR A 399 6.81 -4.20 20.84
CA THR A 399 6.28 -4.21 22.21
C THR A 399 7.35 -4.75 23.17
N ASN A 400 7.09 -4.65 24.47
CA ASN A 400 7.99 -5.15 25.51
C ASN A 400 7.71 -6.61 25.93
N SER A 401 6.81 -7.31 25.21
CA SER A 401 6.42 -8.69 25.51
C SER A 401 6.14 -9.45 24.22
N TYR A 402 6.73 -10.64 24.07
CA TYR A 402 6.55 -11.48 22.88
C TYR A 402 6.32 -12.94 23.28
N TYR A 403 5.56 -13.66 22.45
CA TYR A 403 5.36 -15.09 22.59
C TYR A 403 5.77 -15.78 21.29
N THR A 404 6.75 -16.68 21.37
CA THR A 404 7.24 -17.47 20.23
C THR A 404 6.90 -18.94 20.44
N PRO A 405 5.87 -19.47 19.77
CA PRO A 405 5.63 -20.90 19.81
C PRO A 405 6.73 -21.59 19.00
N VAL A 406 7.49 -22.45 19.67
CA VAL A 406 8.55 -23.23 19.05
C VAL A 406 8.31 -24.72 19.28
N SER A 407 8.82 -25.54 18.37
CA SER A 407 8.79 -27.00 18.52
C SER A 407 10.21 -27.55 18.59
N THR A 408 10.33 -28.72 19.20
CA THR A 408 11.58 -29.47 19.31
C THR A 408 11.38 -30.79 18.59
N GLN A 409 12.28 -31.14 17.67
CA GLN A 409 12.20 -32.39 16.91
C GLN A 409 13.43 -33.25 17.24
N ASN A 410 13.22 -34.54 17.49
CA ASN A 410 14.27 -35.57 17.54
C ASN A 410 15.52 -35.30 18.40
N GLY A 411 15.39 -34.60 19.53
CA GLY A 411 16.49 -34.41 20.47
C GLY A 411 17.46 -33.27 20.12
N ASP A 412 17.22 -32.54 19.03
CA ASP A 412 17.93 -31.30 18.73
C ASP A 412 17.42 -30.17 19.63
N ALA A 413 18.32 -29.31 20.10
CA ALA A 413 17.93 -28.14 20.87
C ALA A 413 17.25 -27.10 19.98
N THR A 414 16.09 -26.61 20.40
CA THR A 414 15.44 -25.46 19.77
C THR A 414 16.24 -24.18 20.04
N GLN A 415 16.58 -23.44 18.99
CA GLN A 415 17.30 -22.17 19.09
C GLN A 415 16.34 -21.00 18.83
N VAL A 416 16.43 -19.97 19.66
CA VAL A 416 15.66 -18.72 19.52
C VAL A 416 16.66 -17.56 19.54
N TRP A 417 16.57 -16.70 18.53
CA TRP A 417 17.34 -15.47 18.46
C TRP A 417 16.43 -14.29 18.81
N LEU A 418 16.90 -13.46 19.74
CA LEU A 418 16.19 -12.26 20.18
C LEU A 418 17.11 -11.06 20.01
N TYR A 419 16.66 -10.09 19.22
CA TYR A 419 17.32 -8.80 19.13
C TYR A 419 16.99 -7.95 20.35
N ASN A 420 18.02 -7.47 21.05
CA ASN A 420 17.87 -6.54 22.15
C ASN A 420 18.54 -5.20 21.79
N PRO A 421 17.77 -4.16 21.41
CA PRO A 421 18.33 -2.83 21.15
C PRO A 421 18.76 -2.10 22.44
N GLY A 422 18.33 -2.58 23.60
CA GLY A 422 18.55 -1.93 24.89
C GLY A 422 19.89 -2.30 25.53
N THR A 423 20.30 -1.49 26.50
CA THR A 423 21.47 -1.76 27.34
C THR A 423 21.17 -2.67 28.53
N SER A 424 19.89 -2.89 28.83
CA SER A 424 19.43 -3.76 29.91
C SER A 424 19.17 -5.17 29.39
N ALA A 425 19.44 -6.20 30.20
CA ALA A 425 19.17 -7.58 29.83
C ALA A 425 17.65 -7.84 29.69
N ILE A 426 17.26 -8.59 28.66
CA ILE A 426 15.90 -9.12 28.53
C ILE A 426 15.85 -10.48 29.23
N THR A 427 14.85 -10.66 30.09
CA THR A 427 14.58 -11.98 30.70
C THR A 427 13.76 -12.82 29.73
N VAL A 428 14.33 -13.94 29.27
CA VAL A 428 13.63 -14.91 28.43
C VAL A 428 13.18 -16.08 29.30
N THR A 429 11.88 -16.27 29.41
CA THR A 429 11.27 -17.43 30.07
C THR A 429 10.67 -18.34 29.00
N TYR A 430 10.81 -19.65 29.17
CA TYR A 430 10.14 -20.64 28.34
C TYR A 430 9.37 -21.61 29.24
N ASP A 431 8.31 -22.18 28.70
CA ASP A 431 7.57 -23.29 29.31
C ASP A 431 7.36 -24.37 28.25
N SER A 432 7.34 -25.63 28.66
CA SER A 432 7.19 -26.80 27.79
C SER A 432 6.00 -27.62 28.27
N ARG A 433 5.14 -28.04 27.34
CA ARG A 433 3.99 -28.89 27.67
C ARG A 433 4.37 -30.34 27.92
#